data_AF-A0A7J6TSL3-F1
#
_entry.id   AF-A0A7J6TSL3-F1
#
_cell.length_a   1.000
_cell.length_b   1.000
_cell.length_c   1.000
_cell.angle_alpha   90.00
_cell.angle_beta   90.00
_cell.angle_gamma   90.00
#
_symmetry.space_group_name_H-M   'P 1'
#
loop_
_entity.id
_entity.type
_entity.pdbx_description
1 polymer ?
#
loop_
_entity_poly.entity_id
_entity_poly.type
_entity_poly.pdbx_seq_one_letter_code
_entity_poly.pdbx_strand_id
1 'polypeptide(L)'
;MEVVTATEVELPDFLLAQNTAVSQPVEFADSSLYLRGVPMSTVAKKRHLFKDSNGGEDTYALSQSVDHLDAFVSHSWSANPPLKHVALVASQYCFLGYIVANAVVVSIGAGLCFALSDRTAYLIAFGTSVISFPLALFYGCRIPGYNRAMVFLDKCCISQTDQVAKLRGIWGLSSFLG
;
A
#
# COMPACT_ATOMS: atom_id res chain seq x y z
N MET A 1 -13.21 -28.99 28.23
CA MET A 1 -13.83 -28.80 26.92
C MET A 1 -15.13 -28.05 27.20
N GLU A 2 -15.05 -26.72 27.28
CA GLU A 2 -16.20 -25.87 27.61
C GLU A 2 -17.00 -25.61 26.35
N VAL A 3 -18.29 -25.96 26.40
CA VAL A 3 -19.26 -25.70 25.36
C VAL A 3 -19.67 -24.23 25.47
N VAL A 4 -19.18 -23.41 24.55
CA VAL A 4 -19.62 -22.01 24.43
C VAL A 4 -21.00 -22.01 23.77
N THR A 5 -22.03 -21.78 24.57
CA THR A 5 -23.42 -21.63 24.14
C THR A 5 -23.59 -20.32 23.38
N ALA A 6 -23.98 -20.40 22.11
CA ALA A 6 -24.28 -19.23 21.29
C ALA A 6 -25.42 -18.43 21.95
N THR A 7 -25.09 -17.25 22.48
CA THR A 7 -26.07 -16.29 22.99
C THR A 7 -26.70 -15.60 21.79
N GLU A 8 -28.02 -15.72 21.63
CA GLU A 8 -28.78 -14.94 20.65
C GLU A 8 -28.52 -13.45 20.90
N VAL A 9 -27.78 -12.83 20.00
CA VAL A 9 -27.61 -11.37 19.98
C VAL A 9 -28.89 -10.82 19.36
N GLU A 10 -29.78 -10.31 20.22
CA GLU A 10 -30.95 -9.55 19.78
C GLU A 10 -30.46 -8.36 18.93
N LEU A 11 -30.77 -8.43 17.63
CA LEU A 11 -30.48 -7.36 16.69
C LEU A 11 -31.35 -6.15 17.08
N PRO A 12 -30.79 -4.95 17.34
CA PRO A 12 -31.59 -3.80 17.73
C PRO A 12 -32.63 -3.45 16.66
N ASP A 13 -33.87 -3.26 17.09
CA ASP A 13 -35.07 -2.93 16.27
C ASP A 13 -34.91 -1.72 15.34
N PHE A 14 -33.84 -0.94 15.50
CA PHE A 14 -33.49 0.19 14.65
C PHE A 14 -33.26 -0.21 13.17
N LEU A 15 -32.86 -1.46 12.90
CA LEU A 15 -32.65 -1.91 11.51
C LEU A 15 -33.94 -2.32 10.78
N LEU A 16 -35.02 -2.65 11.51
CA LEU A 16 -36.29 -3.05 10.90
C LEU A 16 -37.13 -1.86 10.41
N ALA A 17 -36.92 -0.67 10.96
CA ALA A 17 -37.69 0.53 10.62
C ALA A 17 -37.23 1.24 9.31
N GLN A 18 -36.09 0.87 8.72
CA GLN A 18 -35.60 1.50 7.49
C GLN A 18 -36.07 0.83 6.20
N ASN A 19 -36.80 -0.29 6.27
CA ASN A 19 -37.06 -1.14 5.10
C ASN A 19 -38.35 -0.83 4.31
N THR A 20 -39.11 0.21 4.65
CA THR A 20 -40.36 0.58 3.95
C THR A 20 -40.33 1.95 3.27
N ALA A 21 -39.22 2.68 3.38
CA ALA A 21 -39.03 3.89 2.60
C ALA A 21 -38.60 3.50 1.18
N VAL A 22 -39.51 3.75 0.23
CA VAL A 22 -39.30 3.71 -1.23
C VAL A 22 -37.85 4.05 -1.56
N SER A 23 -37.12 3.08 -2.10
CA SER A 23 -35.76 3.23 -2.61
C SER A 23 -35.79 4.17 -3.82
N GLN A 24 -35.90 5.47 -3.55
CA GLN A 24 -35.55 6.49 -4.52
C GLN A 24 -34.08 6.21 -4.88
N PRO A 25 -33.74 6.02 -6.16
CA PRO A 25 -32.36 5.95 -6.57
C PRO A 25 -31.74 7.28 -6.14
N VAL A 26 -30.94 7.25 -5.07
CA VAL A 26 -30.11 8.38 -4.71
C VAL A 26 -29.15 8.50 -5.89
N GLU A 27 -29.44 9.46 -6.76
CA GLU A 27 -28.59 9.79 -7.89
C GLU A 27 -27.31 10.38 -7.30
N PHE A 28 -26.34 9.49 -7.04
CA PHE A 28 -25.02 9.85 -6.54
C PHE A 28 -24.26 10.53 -7.66
N ALA A 29 -24.56 11.82 -7.87
CA ALA A 29 -23.76 12.68 -8.71
C ALA A 29 -22.33 12.69 -8.15
N ASP A 30 -21.43 12.03 -8.87
CA ASP A 30 -19.99 11.82 -8.62
C ASP A 30 -19.58 10.95 -7.41
N SER A 31 -19.64 9.63 -7.59
CA SER A 31 -18.91 8.66 -6.74
C SER A 31 -17.39 8.84 -6.82
N SER A 32 -16.87 9.39 -7.93
CA SER A 32 -15.45 9.71 -8.16
C SER A 32 -14.86 10.64 -7.09
N LEU A 33 -15.66 11.58 -6.56
CA LEU A 33 -15.24 12.56 -5.56
C LEU A 33 -14.79 11.95 -4.23
N TYR A 34 -15.21 10.71 -3.93
CA TYR A 34 -14.98 10.08 -2.63
C TYR A 34 -13.85 9.07 -2.63
N LEU A 35 -13.29 8.72 -3.79
CA LEU A 35 -12.16 7.80 -3.85
C LEU A 35 -10.90 8.51 -3.36
N ARG A 36 -10.22 7.90 -2.39
CA ARG A 36 -8.99 8.42 -1.82
C ARG A 36 -7.87 7.41 -1.95
N GLY A 37 -6.69 7.90 -2.29
CA GLY A 37 -5.45 7.12 -2.39
C GLY A 37 -4.35 7.77 -1.57
N VAL A 38 -3.40 6.97 -1.12
CA VAL A 38 -2.14 7.43 -0.52
C VAL A 38 -0.99 7.12 -1.47
N PRO A 39 -0.02 8.02 -1.69
CA PRO A 39 1.12 7.71 -2.52
C PRO A 39 1.89 6.50 -1.98
N MET A 40 2.23 5.55 -2.84
CA MET A 40 2.97 4.33 -2.47
C MET A 40 4.31 4.66 -1.78
N SER A 41 4.98 5.73 -2.22
CA SER A 41 6.22 6.19 -1.59
C SER A 41 6.01 6.64 -0.14
N THR A 42 4.86 7.23 0.20
CA THR A 42 4.48 7.58 1.57
C THR A 42 4.26 6.32 2.41
N VAL A 43 3.54 5.33 1.88
CA VAL A 43 3.30 4.05 2.56
C VAL A 43 4.62 3.29 2.79
N ALA A 44 5.47 3.23 1.77
CA ALA A 44 6.79 2.59 1.85
C ALA A 44 7.73 3.28 2.86
N LYS A 45 7.67 4.60 3.00
CA LYS A 45 8.47 5.34 4.00
C LYS A 45 7.95 5.16 5.42
N LYS A 46 6.64 5.02 5.61
CA LYS A 46 5.98 4.97 6.92
C LYS A 46 5.61 3.54 7.31
N ARG A 47 6.60 2.70 7.62
CA ARG A 47 6.40 1.30 8.05
C ARG A 47 5.42 1.12 9.22
N HIS A 48 5.28 2.13 10.08
CA HIS A 48 4.40 2.08 11.26
C HIS A 48 2.91 2.05 10.88
N LEU A 49 2.54 2.43 9.64
CA LEU A 49 1.17 2.30 9.14
C LEU A 49 0.66 0.85 9.17
N PHE A 50 1.57 -0.14 9.16
CA PHE A 50 1.23 -1.56 9.22
C PHE A 50 1.17 -2.14 10.64
N LYS A 51 1.46 -1.35 11.69
CA LYS A 51 1.60 -1.85 13.06
C LYS A 51 0.25 -2.22 13.68
N ASP A 52 -0.80 -1.46 13.40
CA ASP A 52 -2.13 -1.61 14.01
C ASP A 52 -3.24 -1.02 13.12
N SER A 53 -4.50 -1.34 13.46
CA SER A 53 -5.71 -0.90 12.76
C SER A 53 -6.19 0.49 13.12
N ASN A 54 -5.59 1.14 14.11
CA ASN A 54 -6.12 2.38 14.66
C ASN A 54 -5.72 3.55 13.77
N GLY A 55 -6.58 3.93 12.83
CA GLY A 55 -6.47 5.15 12.05
C GLY A 55 -6.90 6.37 12.85
N GLY A 56 -6.25 7.51 12.60
CA GLY A 56 -6.64 8.81 13.11
C GLY A 56 -6.68 9.85 11.99
N GLU A 57 -6.98 11.10 12.33
CA GLU A 57 -6.99 12.21 11.37
C GLU A 57 -5.62 12.38 10.70
N ASP A 58 -4.53 12.18 11.44
CA ASP A 58 -3.16 12.24 10.91
C ASP A 58 -2.89 11.21 9.81
N THR A 59 -3.41 9.98 9.96
CA THR A 59 -3.25 8.94 8.94
C THR A 59 -4.18 9.16 7.76
N TYR A 60 -5.38 9.70 8.03
CA TYR A 60 -6.35 10.06 7.00
C TYR A 60 -5.85 11.21 6.12
N ALA A 61 -5.20 12.21 6.71
CA ALA A 61 -4.60 13.36 6.02
C ALA A 61 -3.45 12.99 5.06
N LEU A 62 -2.91 11.75 5.14
CA LEU A 62 -1.93 11.25 4.17
C LEU A 62 -2.56 10.85 2.84
N SER A 63 -3.86 10.58 2.82
CA SER A 63 -4.58 10.28 1.59
C SER A 63 -5.06 11.57 0.92
N GLN A 64 -5.27 11.51 -0.38
CA GLN A 64 -5.86 12.57 -1.19
C GLN A 64 -6.94 11.99 -2.09
N SER A 65 -7.87 12.82 -2.55
CA SER A 65 -8.86 12.40 -3.56
C SER A 65 -8.14 12.05 -4.86
N VAL A 66 -8.56 10.97 -5.50
CA VAL A 66 -7.96 10.44 -6.74
C VAL A 66 -9.03 9.91 -7.66
N ASP A 67 -8.83 10.06 -8.96
CA ASP A 67 -9.74 9.50 -9.96
C ASP A 67 -9.56 7.99 -10.12
N HIS A 68 -8.36 7.47 -9.83
CA HIS A 68 -8.01 6.07 -9.95
C HIS A 68 -7.03 5.62 -8.87
N LEU A 69 -6.98 4.30 -8.65
CA LEU A 69 -6.02 3.64 -7.76
C LEU A 69 -5.24 2.61 -8.57
N ASP A 70 -3.94 2.51 -8.32
CA ASP A 70 -3.05 1.56 -9.00
C ASP A 70 -3.04 0.20 -8.30
N ALA A 71 -3.20 0.19 -6.98
CA ALA A 71 -3.20 -1.04 -6.19
C ALA A 71 -4.05 -0.93 -4.93
N PHE A 72 -4.59 -2.08 -4.52
CA PHE A 72 -5.31 -2.24 -3.27
C PHE A 72 -4.42 -2.96 -2.25
N VAL A 73 -4.10 -2.30 -1.14
CA VAL A 73 -3.29 -2.88 -0.06
C VAL A 73 -4.24 -3.31 1.05
N SER A 74 -4.63 -4.59 1.02
CA SER A 74 -5.52 -5.15 2.03
C SER A 74 -4.80 -5.35 3.37
N HIS A 75 -5.48 -4.98 4.46
CA HIS A 75 -4.99 -5.23 5.80
C HIS A 75 -5.47 -6.60 6.31
N SER A 76 -4.69 -7.65 6.09
CA SER A 76 -4.82 -8.87 6.89
C SER A 76 -4.07 -8.68 8.20
N TRP A 77 -4.72 -8.24 9.28
CA TRP A 77 -4.06 -7.93 10.57
C TRP A 77 -3.29 -9.09 11.19
N SER A 78 -3.61 -10.33 10.82
CA SER A 78 -2.87 -11.53 11.25
C SER A 78 -1.47 -11.64 10.65
N ALA A 79 -1.19 -10.99 9.51
CA ALA A 79 0.11 -11.10 8.86
C ALA A 79 1.16 -10.16 9.49
N ASN A 80 2.39 -10.66 9.58
CA ASN A 80 3.53 -10.00 10.23
C ASN A 80 3.85 -8.64 9.57
N PRO A 81 3.75 -7.50 10.29
CA PRO A 81 3.91 -6.15 9.74
C PRO A 81 5.18 -5.91 8.89
N PRO A 82 6.41 -6.27 9.33
CA PRO A 82 7.61 -6.17 8.52
C PRO A 82 7.53 -6.97 7.22
N LEU A 83 6.95 -8.18 7.22
CA LEU A 83 6.83 -8.97 5.98
C LEU A 83 5.89 -8.32 4.98
N LYS A 84 4.80 -7.70 5.43
CA LYS A 84 3.91 -6.91 4.56
C LYS A 84 4.65 -5.73 3.94
N HIS A 85 5.42 -5.01 4.76
CA HIS A 85 6.21 -3.88 4.29
C HIS A 85 7.25 -4.32 3.25
N VAL A 86 7.99 -5.41 3.52
CA VAL A 86 8.93 -5.99 2.56
C VAL A 86 8.22 -6.43 1.28
N ALA A 87 7.08 -7.12 1.38
CA ALA A 87 6.32 -7.57 0.22
C ALA A 87 5.83 -6.39 -0.65
N LEU A 88 5.33 -5.32 -0.01
CA LEU A 88 4.90 -4.10 -0.70
C LEU A 88 6.05 -3.37 -1.37
N VAL A 89 7.19 -3.24 -0.69
CA VAL A 89 8.39 -2.63 -1.25
C VAL A 89 8.94 -3.49 -2.39
N ALA A 90 8.94 -4.81 -2.25
CA ALA A 90 9.32 -5.76 -3.29
C ALA A 90 8.42 -5.67 -4.52
N SER A 91 7.10 -5.65 -4.36
CA SER A 91 6.19 -5.59 -5.51
C SER A 91 6.40 -4.32 -6.35
N GLN A 92 6.72 -3.19 -5.72
CA GLN A 92 6.88 -1.91 -6.43
C GLN A 92 8.31 -1.63 -6.92
N TYR A 93 9.33 -1.97 -6.13
CA TYR A 93 10.71 -1.53 -6.35
C TYR A 93 11.66 -2.67 -6.74
N CYS A 94 11.19 -3.92 -6.88
CA CYS A 94 12.05 -5.01 -7.34
C CYS A 94 12.65 -4.76 -8.73
N PHE A 95 11.83 -4.30 -9.69
CA PHE A 95 12.31 -3.98 -11.04
C PHE A 95 13.32 -2.84 -11.04
N LEU A 96 13.09 -1.78 -10.25
CA LEU A 96 14.05 -0.70 -10.05
C LEU A 96 15.35 -1.22 -9.44
N GLY A 97 15.25 -2.08 -8.42
CA GLY A 97 16.40 -2.73 -7.79
C GLY A 97 17.22 -3.52 -8.80
N TYR A 98 16.56 -4.27 -9.67
CA TYR A 98 17.20 -5.00 -10.76
C TYR A 98 17.92 -4.08 -11.74
N ILE A 99 17.29 -2.99 -12.19
CA ILE A 99 17.92 -2.01 -13.10
C ILE A 99 19.17 -1.41 -12.46
N VAL A 100 19.07 -0.93 -11.21
CA VAL A 100 20.20 -0.32 -10.50
C VAL A 100 21.32 -1.33 -10.31
N ALA A 101 21.02 -2.55 -9.91
CA ALA A 101 22.01 -3.61 -9.71
C ALA A 101 22.77 -3.94 -11.01
N ASN A 102 22.06 -4.07 -12.14
CA ASN A 102 22.70 -4.31 -13.44
C ASN A 102 23.54 -3.12 -13.90
N ALA A 103 23.04 -1.89 -13.74
CA ALA A 103 23.79 -0.69 -14.10
C ALA A 103 25.11 -0.58 -13.32
N VAL A 104 25.09 -0.92 -12.03
CA VAL A 104 26.27 -0.97 -11.16
C VAL A 104 27.25 -2.07 -11.62
N VAL A 105 26.77 -3.28 -11.88
CA VAL A 105 27.61 -4.39 -12.37
C VAL A 105 28.30 -4.04 -13.67
N VAL A 106 27.55 -3.51 -14.65
CA VAL A 106 28.11 -3.15 -15.96
C VAL A 106 29.14 -2.04 -15.82
N SER A 107 28.85 -0.99 -15.05
CA SER A 107 29.75 0.16 -14.87
C SER A 107 31.05 -0.23 -14.17
N ILE A 108 30.95 -1.00 -13.07
CA ILE A 108 32.12 -1.43 -12.29
C ILE A 108 32.89 -2.49 -13.07
N GLY A 109 32.21 -3.48 -13.65
CA GLY A 109 32.82 -4.53 -14.45
C GLY A 109 33.63 -3.94 -15.60
N ALA A 110 33.04 -3.03 -16.38
CA ALA A 110 33.72 -2.36 -17.48
C ALA A 110 34.98 -1.61 -17.03
N GLY A 111 34.94 -0.94 -15.87
CA GLY A 111 36.11 -0.25 -15.32
C GLY A 111 37.20 -1.21 -14.81
N LEU A 112 36.81 -2.29 -14.13
CA LEU A 112 37.76 -3.23 -13.51
C LEU A 112 38.43 -4.17 -14.50
N CYS A 113 37.81 -4.45 -15.65
CA CYS A 113 38.41 -5.25 -16.73
C CYS A 113 39.77 -4.70 -17.23
N PHE A 114 40.06 -3.42 -16.99
CA PHE A 114 41.33 -2.80 -17.38
C PHE A 114 42.38 -2.79 -16.26
N ALA A 115 42.02 -3.14 -15.03
CA ALA A 115 42.85 -2.90 -13.85
C ALA A 115 43.16 -4.16 -13.02
N LEU A 116 42.29 -5.17 -13.07
CA LEU A 116 42.36 -6.35 -12.20
C LEU A 116 42.28 -7.66 -12.98
N SER A 117 42.66 -8.75 -12.35
CA SER A 117 42.36 -10.09 -12.88
C SER A 117 40.87 -10.37 -12.91
N ASP A 118 40.42 -11.15 -13.90
CA ASP A 118 39.00 -11.43 -14.16
C ASP A 118 38.24 -11.92 -12.92
N ARG A 119 38.87 -12.80 -12.13
CA ARG A 119 38.26 -13.36 -10.91
C ARG A 119 37.98 -12.29 -9.86
N THR A 120 38.94 -11.38 -9.63
CA THR A 120 38.80 -10.33 -8.62
C THR A 120 37.79 -9.28 -9.08
N ALA A 121 37.84 -8.89 -10.35
CA ALA A 121 36.88 -7.98 -10.96
C ALA A 121 35.44 -8.52 -10.84
N TYR A 122 35.24 -9.80 -11.15
CA TYR A 122 33.95 -10.47 -11.02
C TYR A 122 33.42 -10.45 -9.58
N LEU A 123 34.25 -10.83 -8.59
CA LEU A 123 33.83 -10.86 -7.19
C LEU A 123 33.44 -9.46 -6.66
N ILE A 124 34.18 -8.42 -7.07
CA ILE A 124 33.86 -7.03 -6.69
C ILE A 124 32.55 -6.58 -7.34
N ALA A 125 32.38 -6.82 -8.64
CA ALA A 125 31.17 -6.45 -9.37
C ALA A 125 29.93 -7.16 -8.81
N PHE A 126 30.04 -8.47 -8.55
CA PHE A 126 28.99 -9.27 -7.94
C PHE A 126 28.65 -8.78 -6.52
N GLY A 127 29.66 -8.59 -5.66
CA GLY A 127 29.45 -8.09 -4.30
C GLY A 127 28.77 -6.72 -4.29
N THR A 128 29.17 -5.82 -5.19
CA THR A 128 28.54 -4.49 -5.29
C THR A 128 27.10 -4.59 -5.81
N SER A 129 26.82 -5.50 -6.75
CA SER A 129 25.45 -5.81 -7.21
C SER A 129 24.55 -6.22 -6.05
N VAL A 130 25.00 -7.20 -5.25
CA VAL A 130 24.27 -7.73 -4.10
C VAL A 130 23.96 -6.65 -3.06
N ILE A 131 24.85 -5.66 -2.89
CA ILE A 131 24.63 -4.53 -1.97
C ILE A 131 23.73 -3.46 -2.61
N SER A 132 23.90 -3.16 -3.89
CA SER A 132 23.12 -2.12 -4.58
C SER A 132 21.65 -2.48 -4.74
N PHE A 133 21.33 -3.76 -4.94
CA PHE A 133 19.95 -4.24 -5.06
C PHE A 133 19.06 -3.90 -3.84
N PRO A 134 19.40 -4.30 -2.59
CA PRO A 134 18.60 -3.96 -1.41
C PRO A 134 18.58 -2.46 -1.14
N LEU A 135 19.66 -1.72 -1.47
CA LEU A 135 19.65 -0.26 -1.35
C LEU A 135 18.60 0.35 -2.28
N ALA A 136 18.57 -0.04 -3.55
CA ALA A 136 17.58 0.42 -4.50
C ALA A 136 16.16 -0.07 -4.15
N LEU A 137 16.04 -1.29 -3.61
CA LEU A 137 14.77 -1.84 -3.16
C LEU A 137 14.17 -1.01 -2.02
N PHE A 138 14.90 -0.77 -0.95
CA PHE A 138 14.38 -0.08 0.24
C PHE A 138 14.41 1.46 0.13
N TYR A 139 15.35 2.02 -0.63
CA TYR A 139 15.51 3.46 -0.77
C TYR A 139 15.07 4.01 -2.13
N GLY A 140 14.63 3.17 -3.07
CA GLY A 140 14.09 3.59 -4.37
C GLY A 140 12.90 4.52 -4.25
N CYS A 141 12.09 4.38 -3.18
CA CYS A 141 10.99 5.30 -2.84
C CYS A 141 11.41 6.76 -2.57
N ARG A 142 12.73 7.03 -2.45
CA ARG A 142 13.29 8.37 -2.27
C ARG A 142 13.79 8.99 -3.57
N ILE A 143 13.83 8.25 -4.68
CA ILE A 143 14.25 8.78 -5.97
C ILE A 143 13.18 9.74 -6.49
N PRO A 144 13.49 11.04 -6.66
CA PRO A 144 12.53 12.01 -7.16
C PRO A 144 12.01 11.62 -8.55
N GLY A 145 10.70 11.74 -8.77
CA GLY A 145 10.08 11.40 -10.05
C GLY A 145 9.83 9.91 -10.29
N TYR A 146 10.38 9.01 -9.47
CA TYR A 146 10.09 7.58 -9.60
C TYR A 146 8.74 7.24 -8.95
N ASN A 147 7.77 6.96 -9.83
CA ASN A 147 6.48 6.32 -9.61
C ASN A 147 5.56 6.96 -8.54
N ARG A 148 4.47 7.58 -9.01
CA ARG A 148 3.41 8.20 -8.19
C ARG A 148 2.23 7.26 -7.97
N ALA A 149 2.48 5.95 -7.92
CA ALA A 149 1.42 4.97 -7.73
C ALA A 149 0.55 5.34 -6.51
N MET A 150 -0.74 5.51 -6.73
CA MET A 150 -1.73 5.82 -5.72
C MET A 150 -2.33 4.51 -5.25
N VAL A 151 -2.13 4.18 -3.98
CA VAL A 151 -2.64 2.93 -3.42
C VAL A 151 -3.75 3.18 -2.43
N PHE A 152 -4.69 2.26 -2.39
CA PHE A 152 -5.69 2.24 -1.36
C PHE A 152 -5.13 1.53 -0.13
N LEU A 153 -5.12 2.24 0.98
CA LEU A 153 -4.80 1.69 2.30
C LEU A 153 -5.94 2.06 3.24
N ASP A 154 -6.75 1.08 3.63
CA ASP A 154 -8.01 1.27 4.37
C ASP A 154 -7.90 2.31 5.50
N LYS A 155 -6.89 2.15 6.36
CA LYS A 155 -6.59 3.03 7.49
C LYS A 155 -6.29 4.49 7.12
N CYS A 156 -5.76 4.73 5.92
CA CYS A 156 -5.45 6.07 5.41
C CYS A 156 -6.56 6.64 4.54
N CYS A 157 -7.29 5.80 3.82
CA CYS A 157 -8.26 6.25 2.82
C CYS A 157 -9.69 6.33 3.35
N ILE A 158 -10.00 5.66 4.47
CA ILE A 158 -11.30 5.71 5.15
C ILE A 158 -11.16 6.41 6.50
N SER A 159 -12.00 7.43 6.73
CA SER A 159 -12.06 8.12 8.02
C SER A 159 -12.51 7.16 9.12
N GLN A 160 -11.76 7.10 10.22
CA GLN A 160 -12.13 6.28 11.38
C GLN A 160 -12.92 7.06 12.43
N THR A 161 -12.87 8.40 12.36
CA THR A 161 -13.52 9.31 13.33
C THR A 161 -14.87 9.82 12.85
N ASP A 162 -15.05 10.00 11.53
CA ASP A 162 -16.30 10.47 10.92
C ASP A 162 -17.05 9.32 10.25
N GLN A 163 -18.20 8.93 10.83
CA GLN A 163 -19.04 7.85 10.31
C GLN A 163 -19.62 8.16 8.92
N VAL A 164 -19.92 9.42 8.63
CA VAL A 164 -20.47 9.81 7.32
C VAL A 164 -19.39 9.70 6.25
N ALA A 165 -18.19 10.22 6.52
CA ALA A 165 -17.04 10.07 5.61
C ALA A 165 -16.63 8.59 5.45
N LYS A 166 -16.72 7.79 6.52
CA LYS A 166 -16.48 6.34 6.49
C LYS A 166 -17.41 5.64 5.51
N LEU A 167 -18.73 5.85 5.65
CA LEU A 167 -19.74 5.26 4.78
C LEU A 167 -19.54 5.67 3.31
N ARG A 168 -19.26 6.95 3.05
CA ARG A 168 -18.96 7.44 1.70
C ARG A 168 -17.72 6.79 1.10
N GLY A 169 -16.65 6.63 1.90
CA GLY A 169 -15.43 5.95 1.46
C GLY A 169 -15.67 4.47 1.13
N ILE A 170 -16.47 3.77 1.93
CA ILE A 170 -16.86 2.37 1.64
C ILE A 170 -17.67 2.28 0.36
N TRP A 171 -18.59 3.22 0.11
CA TRP A 171 -19.38 3.23 -1.12
C TRP A 171 -18.51 3.54 -2.35
N GLY A 172 -17.56 4.46 -2.23
CA GLY A 172 -16.58 4.76 -3.28
C GLY A 172 -15.64 3.60 -3.64
N LEU A 173 -15.49 2.59 -2.77
CA LEU A 173 -14.73 1.39 -3.12
C LEU A 173 -15.43 0.51 -4.16
N SER A 174 -16.77 0.54 -4.21
CA SER A 174 -17.50 -0.25 -5.20
C SER A 174 -17.19 0.19 -6.64
N SER A 175 -16.95 1.49 -6.87
CA SER A 175 -16.56 2.02 -8.18
C SER A 175 -15.15 1.65 -8.61
N PHE A 176 -14.30 1.18 -7.69
CA PHE A 176 -12.97 0.68 -8.04
C PHE A 176 -13.00 -0.77 -8.59
N LEU A 177 -14.03 -1.55 -8.23
CA LEU A 177 -14.14 -2.97 -8.58
C LEU A 177 -14.95 -3.24 -9.85
N GLY A 178 -15.66 -2.24 -10.38
CA GLY A 178 -16.47 -2.33 -11.60
C GLY A 178 -15.73 -1.81 -12.83
#